data_AF-A0A6B3AQU5-F1
#
_entry.id   AF-A0A6B3AQU5-F1
#
_cell.length_a   1.000
_cell.length_b   1.000
_cell.length_c   1.000
_cell.angle_alpha   90.00
_cell.angle_beta   90.00
_cell.angle_gamma   90.00
#
_symmetry.space_group_name_H-M   'P 1'
#
loop_
_entity.id
_entity.type
_entity.pdbx_description
1 polymer ?
#
loop_
_entity_poly.entity_id
_entity_poly.type
_entity_poly.pdbx_seq_one_letter_code
_entity_poly.pdbx_strand_id
1 'polypeptide(L)'
;MNQQPDAHRAARALLDAAAEARRAWKAYEPQVPQIIANARAAGMRVRDIARAFDMGERYVYRVIRETPANLDALDETAPPAGEYRLSTTGGHKWDHPTPTAGLRCRRCDLAHKQWGGEPCPNAE
;
A
#
# COMPACT_ATOMS: atom_id res chain seq x y z
N MET A 1 2.03 40.54 -6.39
CA MET A 1 2.47 39.34 -7.12
C MET A 1 1.71 38.14 -6.54
N ASN A 2 0.66 37.67 -7.22
CA ASN A 2 -0.18 36.57 -6.76
C ASN A 2 0.32 35.24 -7.33
N GLN A 3 1.20 34.55 -6.60
CA GLN A 3 1.75 33.22 -6.95
C GLN A 3 0.85 32.04 -6.51
N GLN A 4 -0.23 32.30 -5.75
CA GLN A 4 -1.13 31.28 -5.22
C GLN A 4 -1.91 30.44 -6.25
N PRO A 5 -2.42 30.97 -7.38
CA PRO A 5 -3.22 30.17 -8.31
C PRO A 5 -2.40 29.11 -9.06
N ASP A 6 -1.13 29.40 -9.36
CA ASP A 6 -0.24 28.48 -10.07
C ASP A 6 0.24 27.33 -9.16
N ALA A 7 0.60 27.66 -7.90
CA ALA A 7 0.96 26.66 -6.90
C ALA A 7 -0.21 25.69 -6.61
N HIS A 8 -1.44 26.20 -6.55
CA HIS A 8 -2.63 25.38 -6.36
C HIS A 8 -2.88 24.43 -7.55
N ARG A 9 -2.71 24.91 -8.80
CA ARG A 9 -2.85 24.06 -10.00
C ARG A 9 -1.80 22.95 -10.04
N ALA A 10 -0.55 23.27 -9.71
CA ALA A 10 0.54 22.29 -9.65
C ALA A 10 0.28 21.22 -8.58
N ALA A 11 -0.13 21.63 -7.37
CA ALA A 11 -0.48 20.71 -6.30
C ALA A 11 -1.65 19.79 -6.68
N ARG A 12 -2.66 20.31 -7.39
CA ARG A 12 -3.79 19.50 -7.86
C ARG A 12 -3.36 18.44 -8.87
N ALA A 13 -2.51 18.81 -9.84
CA ALA A 13 -1.99 17.87 -10.83
C ALA A 13 -1.20 16.72 -10.18
N LEU A 14 -0.39 17.01 -9.16
CA LEU A 14 0.33 15.99 -8.38
C LEU A 14 -0.62 15.05 -7.63
N LEU A 15 -1.69 15.60 -7.03
CA LEU A 15 -2.71 14.78 -6.36
C LEU A 15 -3.46 13.86 -7.33
N ASP A 16 -3.84 14.37 -8.50
CA ASP A 16 -4.56 13.58 -9.50
C ASP A 16 -3.66 12.44 -10.05
N ALA A 17 -2.37 12.72 -10.28
CA ALA A 17 -1.39 11.70 -10.67
C ALA A 17 -1.19 10.63 -9.58
N ALA A 18 -1.06 11.02 -8.32
CA ALA A 18 -0.97 10.08 -7.20
C ALA A 18 -2.25 9.22 -7.06
N ALA A 19 -3.43 9.82 -7.28
CA ALA A 19 -4.70 9.11 -7.25
C ALA A 19 -4.84 8.11 -8.41
N GLU A 20 -4.31 8.42 -9.59
CA GLU A 20 -4.23 7.48 -10.72
C GLU A 20 -3.30 6.31 -10.41
N ALA A 21 -2.08 6.57 -9.94
CA ALA A 21 -1.15 5.53 -9.53
C ALA A 21 -1.75 4.63 -8.44
N ARG A 22 -2.50 5.20 -7.49
CA ARG A 22 -3.18 4.43 -6.44
C ARG A 22 -4.29 3.52 -6.99
N ARG A 23 -5.05 4.00 -7.98
CA ARG A 23 -6.11 3.23 -8.66
C ARG A 23 -5.51 2.07 -9.47
N ALA A 24 -4.44 2.35 -10.22
CA ALA A 24 -3.69 1.32 -10.93
C ALA A 24 -3.21 0.22 -9.96
N TRP A 25 -2.56 0.60 -8.85
CA TRP A 25 -2.14 -0.37 -7.84
C TRP A 25 -3.29 -1.16 -7.23
N LYS A 26 -4.44 -0.52 -6.94
CA LYS A 26 -5.61 -1.23 -6.40
C LYS A 26 -6.12 -2.35 -7.30
N ALA A 27 -5.97 -2.23 -8.62
CA ALA A 27 -6.34 -3.29 -9.55
C ALA A 27 -5.46 -4.54 -9.41
N TYR A 28 -4.18 -4.36 -9.05
CA TYR A 28 -3.21 -5.46 -8.88
C TYR A 28 -3.13 -6.00 -7.45
N GLU A 29 -3.51 -5.20 -6.44
CA GLU A 29 -3.43 -5.55 -5.02
C GLU A 29 -4.01 -6.95 -4.68
N PRO A 30 -5.15 -7.41 -5.26
CA PRO A 30 -5.67 -8.77 -5.02
C PRO A 30 -4.78 -9.90 -5.53
N GLN A 31 -3.95 -9.64 -6.56
CA GLN A 31 -3.09 -10.63 -7.20
C GLN A 31 -1.72 -10.75 -6.52
N VAL A 32 -1.35 -9.76 -5.69
CA VAL A 32 -0.05 -9.71 -5.00
C VAL A 32 0.29 -11.01 -4.26
N PRO A 33 -0.62 -11.68 -3.53
CA PRO A 33 -0.31 -12.96 -2.89
C PRO A 33 0.14 -14.03 -3.87
N GLN A 34 -0.55 -14.16 -5.01
CA GLN A 34 -0.20 -15.14 -6.04
C GLN A 34 1.13 -14.79 -6.73
N ILE A 35 1.37 -13.50 -7.00
CA ILE A 35 2.63 -13.04 -7.59
C ILE A 35 3.81 -13.37 -6.66
N ILE A 36 3.66 -13.15 -5.36
CA ILE A 36 4.68 -13.49 -4.34
C ILE A 36 4.91 -15.01 -4.30
N ALA A 37 3.85 -15.81 -4.26
CA ALA A 37 3.94 -17.28 -4.22
C ALA A 37 4.66 -17.83 -5.46
N ASN A 38 4.30 -17.31 -6.65
CA ASN A 38 4.91 -17.70 -7.92
C ASN A 38 6.37 -17.25 -8.01
N ALA A 39 6.69 -16.02 -7.62
CA ALA A 39 8.06 -15.53 -7.56
C ALA A 39 8.95 -16.39 -6.66
N ARG A 40 8.42 -16.82 -5.50
CA ARG A 40 9.13 -17.73 -4.61
C ARG A 40 9.34 -19.10 -5.24
N ALA A 41 8.32 -19.67 -5.86
CA ALA A 41 8.40 -20.96 -6.54
C ALA A 41 9.37 -20.93 -7.75
N ALA A 42 9.49 -19.78 -8.41
CA ALA A 42 10.48 -19.51 -9.46
C ALA A 42 11.91 -19.29 -8.92
N GLY A 43 12.12 -19.38 -7.60
CA GLY A 43 13.45 -19.34 -6.96
C GLY A 43 13.88 -17.96 -6.46
N MET A 44 13.04 -16.92 -6.53
CA MET A 44 13.40 -15.62 -5.96
C MET A 44 13.57 -15.69 -4.44
N ARG A 45 14.52 -14.90 -3.91
CA ARG A 45 14.74 -14.78 -2.48
C ARG A 45 13.69 -13.87 -1.86
N VAL A 46 13.24 -14.21 -0.65
CA VAL A 46 12.24 -13.43 0.10
C VAL A 46 12.61 -11.95 0.22
N ARG A 47 13.89 -11.65 0.49
CA ARG A 47 14.41 -10.28 0.56
C ARG A 47 14.23 -9.50 -0.74
N ASP A 48 14.45 -10.16 -1.88
CA ASP A 48 14.35 -9.53 -3.20
C ASP A 48 12.87 -9.27 -3.56
N ILE A 49 11.98 -10.21 -3.22
CA ILE A 49 10.52 -10.03 -3.36
C ILE A 49 10.02 -8.89 -2.47
N ALA A 50 10.43 -8.87 -1.19
CA ALA A 50 10.06 -7.83 -0.24
C ALA A 50 10.51 -6.44 -0.71
N ARG A 51 11.73 -6.35 -1.25
CA ARG A 51 12.28 -5.11 -1.83
C ARG A 51 11.51 -4.67 -3.07
N ALA A 52 11.12 -5.59 -3.95
CA ALA A 52 10.39 -5.26 -5.18
C ALA A 52 9.02 -4.61 -4.90
N PHE A 53 8.35 -5.01 -3.82
CA PHE A 53 7.05 -4.48 -3.44
C PHE A 53 7.08 -3.47 -2.29
N ASP A 54 8.26 -3.05 -1.83
CA ASP A 54 8.44 -2.15 -0.68
C ASP A 54 7.67 -2.61 0.59
N MET A 55 7.69 -3.93 0.84
CA MET A 55 6.96 -4.57 1.94
C MET A 55 7.89 -5.29 2.91
N GLY A 56 7.39 -5.62 4.11
CA GLY A 56 8.17 -6.35 5.10
C GLY A 56 8.30 -7.84 4.76
N GLU A 57 9.49 -8.42 4.95
CA GLU A 57 9.76 -9.85 4.72
C GLU A 57 8.79 -10.77 5.49
N ARG A 58 8.34 -10.37 6.69
CA ARG A 58 7.33 -11.11 7.47
C ARG A 58 6.01 -11.31 6.72
N TYR A 59 5.58 -10.30 5.95
CA TYR A 59 4.38 -10.42 5.13
C TYR A 59 4.60 -11.43 4.00
N VAL A 60 5.77 -11.37 3.34
CA VAL A 60 6.14 -12.30 2.26
C VAL A 60 6.17 -13.74 2.77
N TYR A 61 6.79 -14.00 3.93
CA TYR A 61 6.77 -15.33 4.56
C TYR A 61 5.36 -15.83 4.86
N ARG A 62 4.49 -14.95 5.36
CA ARG A 62 3.09 -15.30 5.63
C ARG A 62 2.36 -15.71 4.35
N VAL A 63 2.51 -14.92 3.29
CA VAL A 63 1.91 -15.20 1.97
C VAL A 63 2.39 -16.54 1.41
N ILE A 64 3.70 -16.79 1.42
CA ILE A 64 4.27 -18.06 0.91
C ILE A 64 3.68 -19.28 1.64
N ARG A 65 3.34 -19.15 2.93
CA ARG A 65 2.74 -20.23 3.72
C ARG A 65 1.24 -20.41 3.42
N GLU A 66 0.53 -19.34 3.12
CA GLU A 66 -0.93 -19.32 3.01
C GLU A 66 -1.44 -19.44 1.56
N THR A 67 -0.60 -19.13 0.58
CA THR A 67 -0.95 -19.13 -0.85
C THR A 67 -0.10 -20.16 -1.61
N PRO A 68 -0.70 -21.23 -2.15
CA PRO A 68 0.03 -22.17 -3.00
C PRO A 68 0.46 -21.50 -4.31
N ALA A 69 1.66 -21.83 -4.78
CA ALA A 69 2.14 -21.35 -6.06
C ALA A 69 1.35 -22.00 -7.21
N ASN A 70 1.07 -21.21 -8.23
CA ASN A 70 0.47 -21.65 -9.49
C ASN A 70 1.32 -21.08 -10.63
N LEU A 71 2.34 -21.84 -11.02
CA LEU A 71 3.30 -21.43 -12.05
C LEU A 71 2.69 -21.40 -13.46
N ASP A 72 1.60 -22.13 -13.68
CA ASP A 72 0.86 -22.12 -14.95
C ASP A 72 0.14 -20.78 -15.20
N ALA A 73 -0.02 -19.95 -14.14
CA ALA A 73 -0.61 -18.62 -14.21
C ALA A 73 0.44 -17.48 -14.36
N LEU A 74 1.71 -17.81 -14.64
CA LEU A 74 2.73 -16.82 -15.02
C LEU A 74 2.51 -16.37 -16.48
N ASP A 75 1.38 -15.71 -16.72
CA ASP A 75 1.05 -15.15 -18.03
C ASP A 75 1.86 -13.85 -18.24
N GLU A 76 2.40 -13.65 -19.45
CA GLU A 76 3.44 -12.66 -19.83
C GLU A 76 3.02 -11.17 -19.71
N THR A 77 1.89 -10.88 -19.06
CA THR A 77 1.28 -9.54 -18.99
C THR A 77 1.48 -8.82 -17.66
N ALA A 78 2.23 -9.41 -16.72
CA ALA A 78 2.54 -8.76 -15.44
C ALA A 78 3.41 -7.49 -15.66
N PRO A 79 2.97 -6.29 -15.22
CA PRO A 79 3.75 -5.07 -15.40
C PRO A 79 5.09 -5.16 -14.64
N PRO A 80 6.15 -4.49 -15.12
CA PRO A 80 7.45 -4.49 -14.45
C PRO A 80 7.29 -3.92 -13.03
N ALA A 81 7.83 -4.62 -12.03
CA ALA A 81 7.84 -4.20 -10.63
C ALA A 81 8.68 -2.92 -10.36
N GLY A 82 9.16 -2.26 -11.42
CA GLY A 82 9.91 -1.02 -11.34
C GLY A 82 8.98 0.14 -10.98
N GLU A 83 9.14 0.62 -9.75
CA GLU A 83 8.57 1.87 -9.21
C GLU A 83 7.11 1.84 -8.71
N TYR A 84 6.69 0.73 -8.08
CA TYR A 84 5.53 0.77 -7.17
C TYR A 84 6.01 0.93 -5.72
N ARG A 85 6.39 2.15 -5.33
CA ARG A 85 6.62 2.47 -3.90
C ARG A 85 5.27 2.65 -3.21
N LEU A 86 4.76 1.57 -2.61
CA LEU A 86 3.59 1.62 -1.75
C LEU A 86 3.99 1.11 -0.37
N SER A 87 3.96 2.02 0.61
CA SER A 87 4.08 1.65 2.01
C SER A 87 2.89 0.81 2.43
N THR A 88 3.01 -0.51 2.34
CA THR A 88 2.02 -1.43 2.87
C THR A 88 2.32 -1.69 4.35
N THR A 89 1.74 -0.89 5.24
CA THR A 89 1.19 -1.36 6.52
C THR A 89 0.43 -0.24 7.23
N GLY A 90 -0.86 -0.12 6.92
CA GLY A 90 -1.79 0.73 7.65
C GLY A 90 -3.15 0.06 7.69
N GLY A 91 -3.30 -0.97 8.52
CA GLY A 91 -4.64 -1.33 9.01
C GLY A 91 -5.29 -0.10 9.65
N HIS A 92 -6.59 -0.17 9.91
CA HIS A 92 -7.28 0.88 10.65
C HIS A 92 -6.67 1.01 12.05
N LYS A 93 -5.71 1.93 12.16
CA LYS A 93 -4.95 2.22 13.37
C LYS A 93 -4.99 3.71 13.59
N TRP A 94 -5.19 4.08 14.84
CA TRP A 94 -5.07 5.46 15.26
C TRP A 94 -3.63 5.92 15.17
N ASP A 95 -3.44 7.14 14.70
CA ASP A 95 -2.17 7.81 14.53
C ASP A 95 -2.25 9.24 15.00
N HIS A 96 -1.14 9.74 15.53
CA HIS A 96 -0.99 11.14 15.89
C HIS A 96 -0.16 11.84 14.81
N PRO A 97 -0.78 12.53 13.83
CA PRO A 97 -0.02 13.24 12.82
C PRO A 97 0.81 14.40 13.42
N THR A 98 0.35 15.00 14.53
CA THR A 98 1.14 15.90 15.39
C THR A 98 0.69 15.78 16.87
N PRO A 99 1.52 16.18 17.85
CA PRO A 99 1.16 16.13 19.28
C PRO A 99 -0.09 16.93 19.64
N THR A 100 -0.46 17.92 18.83
CA THR A 100 -1.60 18.83 19.06
C THR A 100 -2.84 18.47 18.23
N ALA A 101 -2.73 17.63 17.19
CA ALA A 101 -3.81 17.41 16.22
C ALA A 101 -4.85 16.32 16.61
N GLY A 102 -4.75 15.73 17.80
CA GLY A 102 -5.60 14.60 18.20
C GLY A 102 -5.30 13.33 17.39
N LEU A 103 -6.05 12.24 17.66
CA LEU A 103 -5.89 10.96 16.96
C LEU A 103 -6.69 10.94 15.65
N ARG A 104 -6.08 10.42 14.58
CA ARG A 104 -6.73 10.20 13.28
C ARG A 104 -6.48 8.77 12.78
N CYS A 105 -7.47 8.19 12.13
CA CYS A 105 -7.30 6.87 11.51
C CYS A 105 -6.44 7.00 10.25
N ARG A 106 -5.34 6.25 10.15
CA ARG A 106 -4.46 6.28 8.96
C ARG A 106 -5.13 5.88 7.65
N ARG A 107 -6.28 5.20 7.72
CA ARG A 107 -6.96 4.62 6.56
C ARG A 107 -8.13 5.46 6.06
N CYS A 108 -8.96 5.96 6.96
CA CYS A 108 -10.19 6.69 6.63
C CYS A 108 -10.21 8.15 7.14
N ASP A 109 -9.12 8.62 7.76
CA ASP A 109 -8.97 9.98 8.31
C ASP A 109 -10.05 10.40 9.33
N LEU A 110 -10.76 9.42 9.90
CA LEU A 110 -11.72 9.66 10.98
C LEU A 110 -10.96 10.28 12.18
N ALA A 111 -11.46 11.40 12.68
CA ALA A 111 -10.91 12.03 13.88
C ALA A 111 -11.51 11.37 15.14
N HIS A 112 -10.66 10.95 16.07
CA HIS A 112 -11.08 10.37 17.35
C HIS A 112 -10.84 11.37 18.48
N LYS A 113 -11.87 11.64 19.26
CA LYS A 113 -11.82 12.65 20.35
C LYS A 113 -11.29 12.08 21.68
N GLN A 114 -11.25 10.76 21.86
CA GLN A 114 -10.83 10.12 23.11
C GLN A 114 -9.56 9.27 22.91
N TRP A 115 -8.68 9.25 23.91
CA TRP A 115 -7.41 8.52 23.88
C TRP A 115 -7.60 7.02 24.21
N GLY A 116 -8.64 6.39 23.65
CA GLY A 116 -9.04 5.01 23.96
C GLY A 116 -8.61 4.03 22.89
N GLY A 117 -8.10 2.86 23.29
CA GLY A 117 -7.65 1.76 22.43
C GLY A 117 -8.76 1.03 21.66
N GLU A 118 -9.85 1.71 21.35
CA GLU A 118 -10.95 1.16 20.54
C GLU A 118 -10.51 1.01 19.08
N PRO A 119 -10.91 -0.06 18.36
CA PRO A 119 -10.66 -0.16 16.93
C PRO A 119 -11.42 0.94 16.17
N CYS A 120 -10.94 1.31 14.98
CA CYS A 120 -11.69 2.24 14.14
C CYS A 120 -13.05 1.63 13.78
N PRO A 121 -14.17 2.36 13.90
CA PRO A 121 -15.49 1.82 13.54
C PRO A 121 -15.63 1.45 12.06
N ASN A 122 -14.74 1.97 11.20
CA ASN A 122 -14.69 1.60 9.79
C ASN A 122 -13.76 0.41 9.51
N ALA A 123 -13.29 -0.30 10.56
CA ALA A 123 -12.38 -1.44 10.44
C ALA A 123 -13.11 -2.79 10.21
N GLU A 124 -14.45 -2.78 10.19
CA GLU A 124 -15.30 -3.91 9.82
C GLU A 124 -15.46 -4.05 8.30
#